data_AF-A0A935KBD0-F1
#
_entry.id   AF-A0A935KBD0-F1
#
_cell.length_a   1.000
_cell.length_b   1.000
_cell.length_c   1.000
_cell.angle_alpha   90.00
_cell.angle_beta   90.00
_cell.angle_gamma   90.00
#
_symmetry.space_group_name_H-M   'P 1'
#
loop_
_entity.id
_entity.type
_entity.pdbx_description
1 polymer ?
#
loop_
_entity_poly.entity_id
_entity_poly.type
_entity_poly.pdbx_seq_one_letter_code
_entity_poly.pdbx_strand_id
1 'polypeptide(L)'
;MRELNRDFVAFLENTSDFIYFKDKSSRFRFCSQTMAKITGHASWRDMIGKHDREVFPEETAKIYSEEEPTSSTTEFHCWAGWIRISMRPATRDG
;
A
#
# COMPACT_ATOMS: atom_id res chain seq x y z
N MET A 1 15.39 -16.32 6.14
CA MET A 1 14.94 -15.25 5.21
C MET A 1 14.00 -15.73 4.09
N ARG A 2 14.10 -16.95 3.54
CA ARG A 2 13.16 -17.42 2.50
C ARG A 2 11.74 -17.70 3.03
N GLU A 3 11.64 -18.19 4.25
CA GLU A 3 10.36 -18.54 4.88
C GLU A 3 9.48 -17.31 5.14
N LEU A 4 10.04 -16.27 5.77
CA LEU A 4 9.34 -15.00 5.98
C LEU A 4 8.82 -14.39 4.68
N ASN A 5 9.59 -14.44 3.59
CA ASN A 5 9.14 -13.91 2.30
C ASN A 5 7.96 -14.72 1.72
N ARG A 6 7.97 -16.05 1.87
CA ARG A 6 6.86 -16.90 1.44
C ARG A 6 5.61 -16.62 2.26
N ASP A 7 5.75 -16.56 3.59
CA ASP A 7 4.62 -16.35 4.49
C ASP A 7 4.04 -14.95 4.32
N PHE A 8 4.89 -13.96 4.03
CA PHE A 8 4.46 -12.60 3.69
C PHE A 8 3.66 -12.53 2.39
N VAL A 9 4.11 -13.20 1.32
CA VAL A 9 3.35 -13.26 0.06
C VAL A 9 2.03 -14.00 0.28
N ALA A 10 2.03 -15.11 1.01
CA ALA A 10 0.81 -15.82 1.35
C ALA A 10 -0.17 -14.94 2.14
N PHE A 11 0.33 -14.13 3.07
CA PHE A 11 -0.47 -13.15 3.80
C PHE A 11 -1.11 -12.12 2.86
N LEU A 12 -0.34 -11.51 1.97
CA LEU A 12 -0.86 -10.54 0.98
C LEU A 12 -1.89 -11.17 0.04
N GLU A 13 -1.72 -12.44 -0.32
CA GLU A 13 -2.62 -13.15 -1.24
C GLU A 13 -3.94 -13.57 -0.59
N ASN A 14 -3.98 -13.77 0.73
CA ASN A 14 -5.15 -14.32 1.43
C ASN A 14 -5.87 -13.33 2.36
N THR A 15 -5.25 -12.20 2.73
CA THR A 15 -5.91 -11.22 3.61
C THR A 15 -7.11 -10.55 2.94
N SER A 16 -8.19 -10.34 3.70
CA SER A 16 -9.33 -9.50 3.30
C SER A 16 -9.05 -8.00 3.47
N ASP A 17 -7.95 -7.63 4.14
CA ASP A 17 -7.63 -6.23 4.39
C ASP A 17 -7.03 -5.55 3.15
N PHE A 18 -7.26 -4.24 3.04
CA PHE A 18 -6.68 -3.40 1.99
C PHE A 18 -5.31 -2.91 2.43
N ILE A 19 -4.28 -3.70 2.12
CA ILE A 19 -2.90 -3.39 2.49
C ILE A 19 -2.17 -2.89 1.25
N TYR A 20 -1.43 -1.81 1.38
CA TYR A 20 -0.48 -1.39 0.35
C TYR A 20 0.68 -0.64 0.98
N PHE A 21 1.80 -0.67 0.26
CA PHE A 21 3.00 0.06 0.62
C PHE A 21 3.46 0.85 -0.60
N LYS A 22 3.88 2.09 -0.35
CA LYS A 22 4.47 2.95 -1.38
C LYS A 22 5.90 3.32 -1.04
N ASP A 23 6.66 3.67 -2.06
CA ASP A 23 7.95 4.33 -1.88
C ASP A 23 7.79 5.86 -1.70
N LYS A 24 8.92 6.56 -1.56
CA LYS A 24 8.94 8.02 -1.38
C LYS A 24 8.47 8.81 -2.60
N SER A 25 8.32 8.15 -3.75
CA SER A 25 7.79 8.75 -4.98
C SER A 25 6.32 8.37 -5.19
N SER A 26 5.64 7.93 -4.12
CA SER A 26 4.22 7.59 -4.10
C SER A 26 3.87 6.44 -5.05
N ARG A 27 4.84 5.57 -5.33
CA ARG A 27 4.63 4.39 -6.19
C ARG A 27 4.42 3.14 -5.37
N PHE A 28 3.45 2.32 -5.75
CA PHE A 28 3.18 1.03 -5.10
C PHE A 28 4.40 0.12 -5.16
N ARG A 29 4.84 -0.36 -3.99
CA ARG A 29 5.89 -1.37 -3.84
C ARG A 29 5.29 -2.78 -3.83
N PHE A 30 4.16 -2.94 -3.14
CA PHE A 30 3.34 -4.14 -3.10
C PHE A 30 2.01 -3.81 -2.41
N CYS A 31 1.02 -4.68 -2.57
CA CYS A 31 -0.28 -4.58 -1.93
C CYS A 31 -0.92 -5.96 -1.74
N SER A 32 -2.02 -6.03 -0.98
CA SER A 32 -2.80 -7.24 -0.87
C SER A 32 -3.54 -7.53 -2.18
N GLN A 33 -3.80 -8.81 -2.44
CA GLN A 33 -4.61 -9.22 -3.59
C GLN A 33 -6.03 -8.66 -3.51
N THR A 34 -6.54 -8.42 -2.30
CA THR A 34 -7.84 -7.77 -2.08
C THR A 34 -7.83 -6.30 -2.51
N MET A 35 -6.74 -5.58 -2.26
CA MET A 35 -6.53 -4.22 -2.78
C MET A 35 -6.50 -4.17 -4.32
N ALA A 36 -5.83 -5.14 -4.95
CA ALA A 36 -5.81 -5.25 -6.42
C ALA A 36 -7.21 -5.49 -7.00
N LYS A 37 -7.98 -6.40 -6.39
CA LYS A 37 -9.33 -6.72 -6.85
C LYS A 37 -10.28 -5.53 -6.79
N ILE A 38 -10.29 -4.78 -5.68
CA ILE A 38 -11.19 -3.63 -5.52
C ILE A 38 -10.82 -2.47 -6.46
N THR A 39 -9.55 -2.37 -6.85
CA THR A 39 -9.06 -1.38 -7.83
C THR A 39 -9.11 -1.87 -9.29
N GLY A 40 -9.68 -3.05 -9.55
CA GLY A 40 -9.88 -3.56 -10.90
C GLY A 40 -8.64 -4.22 -11.54
N HIS A 41 -7.64 -4.58 -10.75
CA HIS A 41 -6.45 -5.30 -11.19
C HIS A 41 -6.56 -6.81 -10.93
N ALA A 42 -6.05 -7.61 -11.88
CA ALA A 42 -6.06 -9.07 -11.77
C ALA A 42 -5.08 -9.56 -10.70
N SER A 43 -3.90 -8.95 -10.59
CA SER A 43 -2.92 -9.26 -9.57
C SER A 43 -2.40 -8.01 -8.86
N TRP A 44 -2.08 -8.14 -7.58
CA TRP A 44 -1.32 -7.11 -6.85
C TRP A 44 0.04 -6.81 -7.48
N ARG A 45 0.60 -7.78 -8.22
CA ARG A 45 1.85 -7.59 -8.97
C ARG A 45 1.70 -6.56 -10.11
N ASP A 46 0.50 -6.40 -10.66
CA ASP A 46 0.21 -5.43 -11.71
C ASP A 46 0.18 -3.99 -11.19
N MET A 47 0.15 -3.80 -9.87
CA MET A 47 0.15 -2.49 -9.24
C MET A 47 1.56 -1.97 -8.98
N ILE A 48 2.57 -2.84 -8.96
CA ILE A 48 3.95 -2.46 -8.60
C ILE A 48 4.46 -1.38 -9.56
N GLY A 49 4.93 -0.27 -8.99
CA GLY A 49 5.47 0.89 -9.72
C GLY A 49 4.43 1.92 -10.16
N LYS A 50 3.13 1.61 -10.11
CA LYS A 50 2.07 2.57 -10.46
C LYS A 50 1.90 3.64 -9.40
N HIS A 51 1.43 4.81 -9.82
CA HIS A 51 0.96 5.88 -8.93
C HIS A 51 -0.54 5.76 -8.66
N ASP A 52 -1.05 6.40 -7.60
CA ASP A 52 -2.49 6.43 -7.28
C ASP A 52 -3.38 6.82 -8.46
N ARG A 53 -2.98 7.81 -9.25
CA ARG A 53 -3.71 8.27 -10.45
C ARG A 53 -3.83 7.23 -11.57
N GLU A 54 -3.02 6.18 -11.53
CA GLU A 54 -3.05 5.07 -12.50
C GLU A 54 -3.86 3.87 -11.96
N VAL A 55 -4.23 3.89 -10.68
CA VAL A 55 -4.89 2.81 -9.95
C VAL A 55 -6.31 3.18 -9.55
N PHE A 56 -6.53 4.44 -9.16
CA PHE A 56 -7.80 4.95 -8.70
C PHE A 56 -8.42 5.91 -9.72
N PRO A 57 -9.77 6.03 -9.73
CA PRO A 57 -10.45 7.10 -10.43
C PRO A 57 -9.93 8.48 -10.00
N GLU A 58 -9.98 9.46 -10.90
CA GLU A 58 -9.35 10.77 -10.73
C GLU A 58 -9.79 11.50 -9.45
N GLU A 59 -11.07 11.46 -9.11
CA GLU A 59 -11.63 12.06 -7.90
C GLU A 59 -10.99 11.46 -6.63
N THR A 60 -10.84 10.14 -6.60
CA THR A 60 -10.24 9.40 -5.50
C THR A 60 -8.72 9.59 -5.45
N ALA A 61 -8.06 9.56 -6.61
CA ALA A 61 -6.62 9.76 -6.72
C ALA A 61 -6.19 11.16 -6.25
N LYS A 62 -7.03 12.18 -6.52
CA LYS A 62 -6.78 13.55 -6.08
C LYS A 62 -6.83 13.68 -4.56
N ILE A 63 -7.85 13.11 -3.92
CA ILE A 63 -7.96 13.07 -2.45
C ILE A 63 -6.72 12.40 -1.86
N TYR A 64 -6.32 11.23 -2.37
CA TYR A 64 -5.14 10.53 -1.86
C TYR A 64 -3.82 11.27 -2.07
N SER A 65 -3.68 12.02 -3.18
CA SER A 65 -2.48 12.82 -3.45
C SER A 65 -2.40 14.07 -2.57
N GLU A 66 -3.56 14.67 -2.25
CA GLU A 66 -3.66 15.84 -1.38
C GLU A 66 -3.52 15.47 0.11
N GLU A 67 -3.96 14.27 0.49
CA GLU A 67 -3.80 13.72 1.84
C GLU A 67 -2.40 13.13 2.09
N GLU A 68 -1.55 13.00 1.07
CA GLU A 68 -0.20 12.46 1.23
C GLU A 68 0.73 13.52 1.87
N PRO A 69 1.16 13.37 3.14
CA PRO A 69 1.99 14.38 3.77
C PRO A 69 3.38 14.40 3.13
N THR A 70 3.88 15.60 2.88
CA THR A 70 5.18 15.89 2.24
C THR A 70 6.39 15.33 3.02
N SER A 71 6.16 14.86 4.25
CA SER A 71 7.17 14.46 5.22
C SER A 71 7.41 12.97 5.24
N SER A 72 7.91 12.36 4.15
CA SER A 72 8.70 11.09 4.13
C SER A 72 8.28 9.94 5.05
N THR A 73 7.00 9.86 5.43
CA THR A 73 6.45 8.92 6.40
C THR A 73 5.54 8.02 5.61
N THR A 74 5.90 6.75 5.48
CA THR A 74 5.07 5.73 4.84
C THR A 74 3.76 5.62 5.63
N GLU A 75 2.75 6.37 5.22
CA GLU A 75 1.41 6.31 5.82
C GLU A 75 0.58 5.22 5.15
N PHE A 76 -0.08 4.45 6.00
CA PHE A 76 -1.00 3.38 5.62
C PHE A 76 -2.42 3.97 5.61
N HIS A 77 -3.06 4.12 4.45
CA HIS A 77 -4.50 4.40 4.40
C HIS A 77 -5.27 3.12 4.05
N CYS A 78 -5.69 2.39 5.09
CA CYS A 78 -6.59 1.25 4.91
C CYS A 78 -8.02 1.76 4.75
N TRP A 79 -8.67 1.47 3.62
CA TRP A 79 -10.05 1.88 3.30
C TRP A 79 -11.09 0.95 3.95
N ALA A 80 -10.95 0.66 5.23
CA ALA A 80 -11.94 -0.09 6.01
C ALA A 80 -11.88 0.40 7.46
N GLY A 81 -12.79 1.30 7.83
CA GLY A 81 -13.14 1.63 9.22
C GLY A 81 -11.96 1.86 10.19
N TRP A 82 -11.52 3.11 10.33
CA TRP A 82 -10.87 3.65 11.53
C TRP A 82 -9.79 2.77 12.21
N ILE A 83 -8.67 2.50 11.53
CA ILE A 83 -7.41 2.16 12.23
C ILE A 83 -6.24 2.90 11.54
N ARG A 84 -5.72 3.93 12.20
CA ARG A 84 -4.47 4.63 11.84
C ARG A 84 -3.29 3.90 12.50
N ILE A 85 -2.61 3.01 11.77
CA ILE A 85 -1.33 2.44 12.23
C ILE A 85 -0.19 3.29 11.67
N SER A 86 0.40 4.14 12.50
CA SER A 86 1.66 4.83 12.18
C SER A 86 2.84 3.93 12.56
N MET A 87 3.44 3.22 11.62
CA MET A 87 4.77 2.64 11.85
C MET A 87 5.82 3.75 11.70
N ARG A 88 6.47 4.12 12.81
CA ARG A 88 7.66 4.98 12.75
C ARG A 88 8.77 4.22 12.03
N PRO A 89 9.59 4.89 11.18
CA PRO A 89 10.81 4.27 10.69
C PRO A 89 11.65 3.87 11.90
N ALA A 90 12.09 2.61 11.96
CA ALA A 90 13.03 2.16 12.97
C ALA A 90 14.30 3.02 12.83
N THR A 91 14.51 3.94 13.77
CA THR A 91 15.82 4.55 13.93
C THR A 91 16.76 3.41 14.31
N ARG A 92 17.76 3.15 13.46
CA ARG A 92 18.93 2.38 13.88
C ARG A 92 19.65 3.25 14.90
N ASP A 93 19.28 3.12 16.16
CA ASP A 93 20.10 3.61 17.24
C ASP A 93 21.30 2.65 17.32
N GLY A 94 22.48 3.23 17.09
CA GLY A 94 23.77 2.54 17.21
C GLY A 94 24.23 2.39 18.65
#